data_AF-A0A9W6WPB4-F1
#
_entry.id   AF-A0A9W6WPB4-F1
#
_cell.length_a   1.000
_cell.length_b   1.000
_cell.length_c   1.000
_cell.angle_alpha   90.00
_cell.angle_beta   90.00
_cell.angle_gamma   90.00
#
_symmetry.space_group_name_H-M   'P 1'
#
loop_
_entity.id
_entity.type
_entity.pdbx_description
1 polymer ?
#
loop_
_entity_poly.entity_id
_entity_poly.type
_entity_poly.pdbx_seq_one_letter_code
_entity_poly.pdbx_strand_id
1 'polypeptide(L)'
;MAPPTSLPASAHPYPSCGPMRVKARHKSTDLVPMVFCSADFQVSQAPVAPLAVQAAAKKATNDAAKKTSSIREFAAELQRRLEPAMGAGWHVLVGGDFAVDLRYGACVVLFSKASKMKVLLYRTTPSVTPRPKQEHEALTDKSEDLDAKRKIVVFESEMEDEMKDAVVDKAKRLYNYYEGVEDNETKIAQALKVGGHSLTFAYGPTWQVVVSSSRDLCCLPIADEGTHADFTVTKLRVVVYRHAGTSLDRHLDSAQFGKRVAFALATICLLLYGFLSLNSSEVVEKCKASAAVASDSIPVDGVVLPEGCTAEDVKRANDHAWWKTAAILGMSAFTMLASLIRIWSSARIGIVVNSDWGVPLNESYAEDVAAAERKNQFHLGWLLSPLTTGDYPKIMRERVGDRLPKFSKEQSAQVKGSYDLLMLNYYASYSTTDCDSERSETNCSSLALGWPVDLAVDDSRNPDGARHAYGSIMDPNSCTSDSGYPPGYLQVIRFMHKHDTSADILLTENGWCGNETINNPDQLWYHRTHLEQVHKAIYEEGIPIIGYTVWGFMDDFEWTSYAGRRGLYFVNFTDQTGDIDEYSALPSQLTRIQRSAGAWYSNVATTGCLEQEEEDEEYLV
;
A
#
# COMPACT_ATOMS: atom_id res chain seq x y z
N MET A 1 -21.80 -9.12 -46.15
CA MET A 1 -20.59 -8.56 -46.79
C MET A 1 -19.71 -7.99 -45.68
N ALA A 2 -18.51 -8.57 -45.54
CA ALA A 2 -17.31 -8.17 -44.76
C ALA A 2 -17.41 -7.58 -43.33
N PRO A 3 -16.66 -8.15 -42.34
CA PRO A 3 -16.25 -7.54 -41.05
C PRO A 3 -14.93 -6.74 -41.25
N PRO A 4 -14.05 -6.40 -40.26
CA PRO A 4 -14.06 -6.39 -38.77
C PRO A 4 -13.69 -4.97 -38.21
N THR A 5 -13.61 -4.65 -36.90
CA THR A 5 -12.45 -4.90 -36.01
C THR A 5 -12.69 -4.36 -34.58
N SER A 6 -12.02 -5.03 -33.64
CA SER A 6 -11.81 -4.81 -32.20
C SER A 6 -11.49 -3.38 -31.71
N LEU A 7 -11.92 -3.05 -30.48
CA LEU A 7 -11.18 -2.17 -29.56
C LEU A 7 -11.23 -2.68 -28.10
N PRO A 8 -10.17 -2.45 -27.28
CA PRO A 8 -9.97 -3.06 -25.97
C PRO A 8 -10.22 -2.10 -24.78
N ALA A 9 -10.15 -2.71 -23.59
CA ALA A 9 -10.20 -2.16 -22.24
C ALA A 9 -9.64 -0.73 -22.02
N SER A 10 -10.43 0.12 -21.36
CA SER A 10 -9.96 1.37 -20.74
C SER A 10 -9.71 1.17 -19.25
N ALA A 11 -8.45 0.93 -18.89
CA ALA A 11 -7.95 1.22 -17.56
C ALA A 11 -7.85 2.75 -17.39
N HIS A 12 -8.38 3.29 -16.30
CA HIS A 12 -8.18 4.69 -15.91
C HIS A 12 -6.90 4.81 -15.05
N PRO A 13 -5.83 5.48 -15.51
CA PRO A 13 -4.77 5.93 -14.63
C PRO A 13 -5.11 7.33 -14.09
N TYR A 14 -4.98 7.51 -12.77
CA TYR A 14 -4.96 8.85 -12.18
C TYR A 14 -3.79 9.65 -12.78
N PRO A 15 -4.01 10.84 -13.35
CA PRO A 15 -2.98 11.56 -14.09
C PRO A 15 -2.00 12.26 -13.14
N SER A 16 -0.69 12.07 -13.36
CA SER A 16 0.39 12.93 -12.83
C SER A 16 0.24 14.38 -13.34
N CYS A 17 1.06 15.35 -12.92
CA CYS A 17 1.28 16.60 -13.68
C CYS A 17 2.60 16.48 -14.45
N GLY A 18 2.64 16.97 -15.70
CA GLY A 18 3.75 16.72 -16.63
C GLY A 18 4.80 17.82 -16.54
N PRO A 19 5.98 17.62 -17.13
CA PRO A 19 7.04 18.62 -17.09
C PRO A 19 6.59 19.96 -17.69
N MET A 20 7.02 21.06 -17.07
CA MET A 20 6.62 22.41 -17.47
C MET A 20 7.86 23.22 -17.85
N ARG A 21 8.05 23.46 -19.14
CA ARG A 21 9.10 24.31 -19.72
C ARG A 21 8.69 25.78 -19.59
N VAL A 22 9.60 26.73 -19.37
CA VAL A 22 9.30 28.17 -19.56
C VAL A 22 10.51 28.82 -20.23
N LYS A 23 10.52 28.93 -21.57
CA LYS A 23 11.63 29.54 -22.34
C LYS A 23 11.33 30.98 -22.80
N ALA A 24 12.37 31.73 -23.18
CA ALA A 24 12.39 32.87 -24.12
C ALA A 24 13.80 33.53 -24.12
N ARG A 25 14.43 33.75 -25.29
CA ARG A 25 15.68 34.53 -25.42
C ARG A 25 15.78 35.31 -26.74
N HIS A 26 16.30 36.55 -26.69
CA HIS A 26 17.17 37.10 -27.76
C HIS A 26 18.18 38.18 -27.28
N LYS A 27 19.29 38.29 -28.05
CA LYS A 27 20.60 38.95 -27.82
C LYS A 27 20.55 40.49 -27.61
N SER A 28 21.43 41.03 -26.76
CA SER A 28 22.42 42.05 -27.16
C SER A 28 23.52 42.16 -26.10
N THR A 29 24.71 42.47 -26.60
CA THR A 29 25.89 42.97 -25.91
C THR A 29 25.59 44.22 -25.07
N ASP A 30 26.53 44.50 -24.16
CA ASP A 30 26.66 45.64 -23.26
C ASP A 30 26.06 45.49 -21.86
N LEU A 31 26.96 45.46 -20.87
CA LEU A 31 26.72 45.64 -19.45
C LEU A 31 26.09 47.01 -19.21
N VAL A 32 24.78 47.12 -19.37
CA VAL A 32 23.98 48.23 -18.86
C VAL A 32 23.43 47.82 -17.48
N PRO A 33 23.40 48.70 -16.47
CA PRO A 33 22.84 48.38 -15.16
C PRO A 33 21.42 47.80 -15.31
N MET A 34 21.12 46.70 -14.63
CA MET A 34 19.80 46.06 -14.64
C MET A 34 18.76 47.03 -14.06
N VAL A 35 17.97 47.65 -14.93
CA VAL A 35 16.91 48.56 -14.51
C VAL A 35 15.57 47.81 -14.57
N PHE A 36 15.00 47.48 -13.40
CA PHE A 36 13.62 46.98 -13.26
C PHE A 36 12.56 48.06 -13.56
N CYS A 37 12.96 49.28 -13.95
CA CYS A 37 12.07 50.40 -14.28
C CYS A 37 11.39 50.24 -15.65
N SER A 38 10.61 49.18 -15.81
CA SER A 38 9.38 49.18 -16.60
C SER A 38 8.57 47.97 -16.17
N ALA A 39 7.64 48.18 -15.24
CA ALA A 39 6.79 47.14 -14.68
C ALA A 39 5.75 46.65 -15.73
N ASP A 40 6.20 45.79 -16.65
CA ASP A 40 5.42 45.27 -17.77
C ASP A 40 5.20 43.75 -17.72
N PHE A 41 5.34 43.11 -16.56
CA PHE A 41 5.15 41.66 -16.41
C PHE A 41 3.74 41.25 -16.81
N GLN A 42 3.66 40.30 -17.74
CA GLN A 42 2.43 39.68 -18.21
C GLN A 42 2.33 38.24 -17.74
N VAL A 43 1.11 37.78 -17.45
CA VAL A 43 0.84 36.37 -17.16
C VAL A 43 0.96 35.58 -18.46
N SER A 44 1.58 34.40 -18.41
CA SER A 44 1.69 33.48 -19.54
C SER A 44 0.31 33.04 -20.06
N GLN A 45 0.23 32.51 -21.30
CA GLN A 45 -1.06 32.24 -21.98
C GLN A 45 -1.88 31.07 -21.41
N ALA A 46 -1.36 30.25 -20.49
CA ALA A 46 -2.09 29.14 -19.89
C ALA A 46 -1.72 28.86 -18.40
N PRO A 47 -2.00 29.81 -17.49
CA PRO A 47 -1.64 29.66 -16.07
C PRO A 47 -2.57 28.66 -15.35
N VAL A 48 -2.01 27.88 -14.41
CA VAL A 48 -2.70 26.82 -13.64
C VAL A 48 -3.26 27.37 -12.32
N ALA A 49 -3.75 28.61 -12.33
CA ALA A 49 -4.27 29.28 -11.14
C ALA A 49 -5.57 30.02 -11.48
N PRO A 50 -6.52 30.18 -10.54
CA PRO A 50 -7.73 30.97 -10.77
C PRO A 50 -7.40 32.41 -11.23
N LEU A 51 -8.28 33.01 -12.04
CA LEU A 51 -8.08 34.37 -12.58
C LEU A 51 -7.77 35.41 -11.48
N ALA A 52 -8.38 35.26 -10.31
CA ALA A 52 -8.10 36.11 -9.14
C ALA A 52 -6.64 36.01 -8.66
N VAL A 53 -6.09 34.79 -8.62
CA VAL A 53 -4.71 34.52 -8.22
C VAL A 53 -3.75 35.06 -9.28
N GLN A 54 -4.06 34.89 -10.57
CA GLN A 54 -3.26 35.47 -11.66
C GLN A 54 -3.21 37.00 -11.60
N ALA A 55 -4.34 37.65 -11.36
CA ALA A 55 -4.42 39.11 -11.25
C ALA A 55 -3.65 39.63 -10.03
N ALA A 56 -3.78 38.96 -8.87
CA ALA A 56 -3.02 39.28 -7.66
C ALA A 56 -1.51 39.11 -7.86
N ALA A 57 -1.10 37.99 -8.44
CA ALA A 57 0.29 37.70 -8.80
C ALA A 57 0.89 38.75 -9.76
N LYS A 58 0.16 39.10 -10.82
CA LYS A 58 0.59 40.15 -11.77
C LYS A 58 0.75 41.50 -11.10
N LYS A 59 -0.19 41.88 -10.22
CA LYS A 59 -0.12 43.14 -9.48
C LYS A 59 1.08 43.15 -8.53
N ALA A 60 1.24 42.11 -7.71
CA ALA A 60 2.34 42.00 -6.75
C ALA A 60 3.71 42.05 -7.44
N THR A 61 3.85 41.34 -8.57
CA THR A 61 5.08 41.30 -9.37
C THR A 61 5.44 42.67 -9.94
N ASN A 62 4.49 43.35 -10.57
CA ASN A 62 4.72 44.68 -11.13
C ASN A 62 4.97 45.75 -10.05
N ASP A 63 4.34 45.63 -8.88
CA ASP A 63 4.57 46.56 -7.76
C ASP A 63 5.90 46.31 -7.04
N ALA A 64 6.40 45.08 -7.01
CA ALA A 64 7.75 44.76 -6.53
C ALA A 64 8.83 45.30 -7.50
N ALA A 65 8.61 45.18 -8.81
CA ALA A 65 9.56 45.64 -9.84
C ALA A 65 9.80 47.15 -9.78
N LYS A 66 8.78 47.95 -9.42
CA LYS A 66 8.89 49.41 -9.29
C LYS A 66 9.79 49.87 -8.13
N LYS A 67 10.07 49.01 -7.16
CA LYS A 67 10.73 49.39 -5.90
C LYS A 67 12.12 48.78 -5.70
N THR A 68 12.58 47.98 -6.65
CA THR A 68 13.75 47.13 -6.45
C THR A 68 14.75 47.31 -7.59
N SER A 69 16.02 47.12 -7.27
CA SER A 69 17.13 47.36 -8.20
C SER A 69 17.96 46.11 -8.48
N SER A 70 17.79 45.06 -7.69
CA SER A 70 18.45 43.77 -7.86
C SER A 70 17.45 42.60 -7.86
N ILE A 71 17.84 41.47 -8.46
CA ILE A 71 17.03 40.24 -8.51
C ILE A 71 16.68 39.71 -7.11
N ARG A 72 17.59 39.86 -6.14
CA ARG A 72 17.41 39.39 -4.77
C ARG A 72 16.44 40.29 -4.00
N GLU A 73 16.59 41.61 -4.12
CA GLU A 73 15.63 42.57 -3.56
C GLU A 73 14.23 42.38 -4.15
N PHE A 74 14.16 42.18 -5.47
CA PHE A 74 12.92 41.92 -6.18
C PHE A 74 12.23 40.65 -5.69
N ALA A 75 12.95 39.52 -5.58
CA ALA A 75 12.40 38.27 -5.09
C ALA A 75 11.92 38.38 -3.63
N ALA A 76 12.69 39.04 -2.76
CA ALA A 76 12.32 39.23 -1.35
C ALA A 76 11.11 40.16 -1.18
N GLU A 77 11.08 41.28 -1.90
CA GLU A 77 9.93 42.21 -1.87
C GLU A 77 8.68 41.58 -2.49
N LEU A 78 8.86 40.74 -3.52
CA LEU A 78 7.77 39.95 -4.07
C LEU A 78 7.24 38.96 -3.03
N GLN A 79 8.09 38.13 -2.43
CA GLN A 79 7.71 37.19 -1.38
C GLN A 79 6.90 37.87 -0.26
N ARG A 80 7.39 39.01 0.25
CA ARG A 80 6.74 39.81 1.30
C ARG A 80 5.34 40.32 0.91
N ARG A 81 5.09 40.51 -0.39
CA ARG A 81 3.79 40.95 -0.93
C ARG A 81 2.82 39.82 -1.22
N LEU A 82 3.33 38.61 -1.46
CA LEU A 82 2.50 37.45 -1.79
C LEU A 82 1.77 36.93 -0.56
N GLU A 83 2.43 36.87 0.60
CA GLU A 83 1.81 36.32 1.82
C GLU A 83 0.51 37.04 2.21
N PRO A 84 0.44 38.39 2.28
CA PRO A 84 -0.82 39.08 2.61
C PRO A 84 -1.85 39.01 1.47
N ALA A 85 -1.41 38.85 0.22
CA ALA A 85 -2.29 38.91 -0.95
C ALA A 85 -2.88 37.56 -1.35
N MET A 86 -2.19 36.45 -1.06
CA MET A 86 -2.50 35.13 -1.60
C MET A 86 -2.39 34.00 -0.55
N GLY A 87 -2.10 34.33 0.71
CA GLY A 87 -1.92 33.39 1.82
C GLY A 87 -0.49 32.86 1.94
N ALA A 88 -0.22 32.07 2.98
CA ALA A 88 1.08 31.46 3.22
C ALA A 88 1.38 30.30 2.25
N GLY A 89 2.67 29.97 2.10
CA GLY A 89 3.13 28.79 1.34
C GLY A 89 3.37 29.00 -0.15
N TRP A 90 3.44 30.25 -0.61
CA TRP A 90 3.89 30.59 -1.96
C TRP A 90 5.40 30.70 -2.03
N HIS A 91 5.98 30.15 -3.08
CA HIS A 91 7.40 30.18 -3.38
C HIS A 91 7.66 31.12 -4.56
N VAL A 92 8.79 31.82 -4.52
CA VAL A 92 9.23 32.74 -5.56
C VAL A 92 10.48 32.22 -6.23
N LEU A 93 10.41 32.07 -7.55
CA LEU A 93 11.56 31.80 -8.40
C LEU A 93 11.66 32.88 -9.47
N VAL A 94 12.81 33.56 -9.53
CA VAL A 94 13.09 34.64 -10.47
C VAL A 94 14.38 34.35 -11.20
N GLY A 95 14.38 34.49 -12.53
CA GLY A 95 15.56 34.26 -13.36
C GLY A 95 15.31 34.55 -14.83
N GLY A 96 16.38 34.58 -15.63
CA GLY A 96 16.26 34.73 -17.09
C GLY A 96 15.74 33.47 -17.78
N ASP A 97 16.35 32.31 -17.49
CA ASP A 97 15.90 31.01 -18.01
C ASP A 97 16.13 29.89 -16.99
N PHE A 98 15.11 29.07 -16.75
CA PHE A 98 15.17 27.97 -15.79
C PHE A 98 14.14 26.89 -16.12
N ALA A 99 14.46 25.66 -15.75
CA ALA A 99 13.58 24.50 -15.75
C ALA A 99 13.29 24.11 -14.29
N VAL A 100 12.04 23.71 -14.04
CA VAL A 100 11.60 23.23 -12.72
C VAL A 100 10.86 21.91 -12.87
N ASP A 101 11.06 21.04 -11.89
CA ASP A 101 10.23 19.86 -11.72
C ASP A 101 9.55 19.92 -10.34
N LEU A 102 8.29 20.37 -10.33
CA LEU A 102 7.48 20.66 -9.14
C LEU A 102 6.37 19.62 -8.90
N ARG A 103 6.15 19.23 -7.65
CA ARG A 103 5.01 18.37 -7.24
C ARG A 103 3.91 19.22 -6.60
N TYR A 104 2.69 19.10 -7.14
CA TYR A 104 1.42 19.70 -6.68
C TYR A 104 1.32 21.24 -6.68
N GLY A 105 0.15 21.74 -7.10
CA GLY A 105 -0.40 23.05 -6.73
C GLY A 105 -0.50 24.12 -7.83
N ALA A 106 -1.00 25.30 -7.44
CA ALA A 106 -1.28 26.42 -8.33
C ALA A 106 0.02 27.10 -8.78
N CYS A 107 0.11 27.40 -10.07
CA CYS A 107 1.29 27.98 -10.69
C CYS A 107 0.90 29.21 -11.52
N VAL A 108 1.59 30.32 -11.30
CA VAL A 108 1.53 31.53 -12.12
C VAL A 108 2.92 31.82 -12.67
N VAL A 109 3.03 31.76 -13.99
CA VAL A 109 4.24 32.16 -14.72
C VAL A 109 4.03 33.56 -15.26
N LEU A 110 4.94 34.48 -14.93
CA LEU A 110 4.98 35.83 -15.48
C LEU A 110 6.26 36.07 -16.24
N PHE A 111 6.17 36.89 -17.28
CA PHE A 111 7.30 37.28 -18.10
C PHE A 111 7.25 38.77 -18.44
N SER A 112 8.40 39.41 -18.42
CA SER A 112 8.60 40.79 -18.87
C SER A 112 9.50 40.79 -20.10
N LYS A 113 9.00 41.37 -21.20
CA LYS A 113 9.78 41.52 -22.44
C LYS A 113 10.90 42.53 -22.25
N ALA A 114 10.65 43.60 -21.50
CA ALA A 114 11.61 44.66 -21.26
C ALA A 114 12.80 44.20 -20.42
N SER A 115 12.54 43.52 -19.29
CA SER A 115 13.62 43.02 -18.40
C SER A 115 14.19 41.67 -18.82
N LYS A 116 13.52 40.96 -19.74
CA LYS A 116 13.83 39.56 -20.12
C LYS A 116 13.82 38.59 -18.93
N MET A 117 13.08 38.93 -17.87
CA MET A 117 12.97 38.12 -16.66
C MET A 117 11.69 37.30 -16.62
N LYS A 118 11.80 36.10 -16.04
CA LYS A 118 10.69 35.22 -15.70
C LYS A 118 10.51 35.19 -14.19
N VAL A 119 9.25 35.11 -13.79
CA VAL A 119 8.84 34.89 -12.41
C VAL A 119 7.92 33.69 -12.41
N LEU A 120 8.30 32.67 -11.66
CA LEU A 120 7.44 31.55 -11.34
C LEU A 120 7.01 31.68 -9.88
N LEU A 121 5.69 31.78 -9.70
CA LEU A 121 5.02 31.72 -8.41
C LEU A 121 4.30 30.41 -8.31
N TYR A 122 4.61 29.62 -7.29
CA TYR A 122 3.99 28.32 -7.11
C TYR A 122 3.71 28.04 -5.65
N ARG A 123 2.68 27.23 -5.42
CA ARG A 123 2.32 26.69 -4.12
C ARG A 123 2.32 25.17 -4.21
N THR A 124 2.80 24.48 -3.18
CA THR A 124 3.03 23.02 -3.16
C THR A 124 1.89 22.22 -2.53
N THR A 125 0.84 22.87 -2.01
CA THR A 125 -0.40 22.25 -1.52
C THR A 125 -1.51 22.30 -2.59
N PRO A 126 -2.41 21.30 -2.67
CA PRO A 126 -3.45 21.29 -3.68
C PRO A 126 -4.51 22.36 -3.41
N SER A 127 -4.62 23.34 -4.30
CA SER A 127 -5.94 23.87 -4.70
C SER A 127 -6.35 23.06 -5.92
N VAL A 128 -7.52 22.42 -5.86
CA VAL A 128 -8.12 21.57 -6.89
C VAL A 128 -7.95 22.21 -8.29
N THR A 129 -6.90 21.83 -9.03
CA THR A 129 -6.62 22.41 -10.36
C THR A 129 -6.10 21.31 -11.30
N PRO A 130 -6.70 21.12 -12.48
CA PRO A 130 -6.29 20.07 -13.43
C PRO A 130 -4.91 20.30 -14.05
N ARG A 131 -4.28 19.19 -14.48
CA ARG A 131 -3.02 19.15 -15.24
C ARG A 131 -3.12 19.97 -16.55
N PRO A 132 -2.11 20.80 -16.91
CA PRO A 132 -2.03 21.39 -18.24
C PRO A 132 -1.77 20.31 -19.29
N LYS A 133 -2.51 20.36 -20.39
CA LYS A 133 -2.42 19.38 -21.49
C LYS A 133 -1.31 19.67 -22.51
N GLN A 134 -0.50 20.72 -22.32
CA GLN A 134 0.55 21.13 -23.25
C GLN A 134 1.78 21.67 -22.51
N GLU A 135 2.97 21.36 -23.03
CA GLU A 135 4.23 22.00 -22.62
C GLU A 135 4.21 23.48 -23.02
N HIS A 136 4.68 24.35 -22.13
CA HIS A 136 4.79 25.78 -22.44
C HIS A 136 6.08 26.06 -23.20
N GLU A 137 5.95 26.36 -24.49
CA GLU A 137 7.06 26.77 -25.32
C GLU A 137 7.19 28.29 -25.41
N ALA A 138 8.44 28.77 -25.46
CA ALA A 138 8.77 29.93 -26.27
C ALA A 138 9.88 29.56 -27.25
N LEU A 139 9.73 30.10 -28.46
CA LEU A 139 10.49 29.83 -29.68
C LEU A 139 12.00 30.05 -29.52
N THR A 140 12.77 29.25 -30.27
CA THR A 140 14.24 29.22 -30.34
C THR A 140 14.72 29.39 -31.78
N ASP A 141 15.88 30.04 -31.99
CA ASP A 141 16.91 29.55 -32.93
C ASP A 141 18.35 30.07 -32.62
N LYS A 142 19.32 29.39 -33.24
CA LYS A 142 20.69 28.92 -32.87
C LYS A 142 21.90 29.84 -32.52
N SER A 143 22.85 29.13 -31.86
CA SER A 143 24.34 29.15 -31.76
C SER A 143 25.08 30.43 -31.29
N GLU A 144 26.26 30.38 -30.65
CA GLU A 144 27.29 29.34 -30.43
C GLU A 144 28.22 29.74 -29.25
N ASP A 145 28.87 28.73 -28.69
CA ASP A 145 30.12 28.65 -27.89
C ASP A 145 30.51 29.61 -26.75
N LEU A 146 31.05 29.00 -25.69
CA LEU A 146 32.16 29.53 -24.89
C LEU A 146 32.69 28.44 -23.94
N ASP A 147 33.90 28.01 -24.17
CA ASP A 147 34.66 27.07 -23.36
C ASP A 147 35.07 27.68 -22.01
N ALA A 148 35.00 26.91 -20.91
CA ALA A 148 35.68 27.22 -19.64
C ALA A 148 35.63 26.04 -18.66
N LYS A 149 36.79 25.39 -18.50
CA LYS A 149 37.28 24.55 -17.39
C LYS A 149 36.33 24.36 -16.18
N ARG A 150 35.97 23.08 -15.97
CA ARG A 150 34.99 22.54 -15.02
C ARG A 150 35.31 22.88 -13.56
N LYS A 151 34.52 23.76 -12.95
CA LYS A 151 34.50 24.04 -11.50
C LYS A 151 33.08 23.85 -10.96
N ILE A 152 32.95 23.12 -9.85
CA ILE A 152 31.71 23.04 -9.04
C ILE A 152 31.87 24.04 -7.90
N VAL A 153 30.83 24.83 -7.64
CA VAL A 153 30.79 25.76 -6.50
C VAL A 153 29.46 25.58 -5.80
N VAL A 154 29.49 25.17 -4.54
CA VAL A 154 28.32 25.14 -3.66
C VAL A 154 28.17 26.53 -3.05
N PHE A 155 27.03 27.18 -3.24
CA PHE A 155 26.75 28.50 -2.68
C PHE A 155 26.20 28.38 -1.26
N GLU A 156 25.27 27.45 -1.07
CA GLU A 156 24.54 27.24 0.18
C GLU A 156 24.07 25.80 0.23
N SER A 157 24.21 25.15 1.38
CA SER A 157 23.60 23.84 1.60
C SER A 157 23.44 23.57 3.09
N GLU A 158 22.29 23.01 3.43
CA GLU A 158 21.99 22.48 4.77
C GLU A 158 22.01 20.94 4.77
N MET A 159 22.15 20.30 3.60
CA MET A 159 22.19 18.85 3.45
C MET A 159 23.37 18.22 4.22
N GLU A 160 23.14 17.01 4.74
CA GLU A 160 24.23 16.15 5.21
C GLU A 160 25.24 15.89 4.09
N ASP A 161 26.52 15.75 4.47
CA ASP A 161 27.64 15.70 3.53
C ASP A 161 27.51 14.57 2.51
N GLU A 162 27.11 13.37 2.93
CA GLU A 162 26.93 12.21 2.03
C GLU A 162 25.84 12.47 0.99
N MET A 163 24.72 13.06 1.42
CA MET A 163 23.60 13.38 0.53
C MET A 163 23.96 14.49 -0.45
N LYS A 164 24.58 15.56 0.05
CA LYS A 164 25.07 16.67 -0.75
C LYS A 164 26.03 16.17 -1.84
N ASP A 165 26.99 15.34 -1.48
CA ASP A 165 27.99 14.81 -2.40
C ASP A 165 27.34 13.92 -3.47
N ALA A 166 26.39 13.07 -3.09
CA ALA A 166 25.64 12.24 -4.04
C ALA A 166 24.82 13.07 -5.04
N VAL A 167 24.16 14.14 -4.57
CA VAL A 167 23.35 15.04 -5.43
C VAL A 167 24.24 15.82 -6.39
N VAL A 168 25.34 16.38 -5.90
CA VAL A 168 26.31 17.13 -6.70
C VAL A 168 26.98 16.24 -7.75
N ASP A 169 27.42 15.05 -7.37
CA ASP A 169 28.04 14.09 -8.29
C ASP A 169 27.04 13.63 -9.35
N LYS A 170 25.79 13.36 -8.98
CA LYS A 170 24.76 13.00 -9.94
C LYS A 170 24.46 14.13 -10.92
N ALA A 171 24.32 15.36 -10.44
CA ALA A 171 24.11 16.53 -11.29
C ALA A 171 25.26 16.71 -12.29
N LYS A 172 26.50 16.47 -11.85
CA LYS A 172 27.69 16.48 -12.71
C LYS A 172 27.64 15.39 -13.79
N ARG A 173 27.26 14.16 -13.46
CA ARG A 173 27.12 13.06 -14.43
C ARG A 173 26.03 13.37 -15.46
N LEU A 174 24.89 13.86 -15.01
CA LEU A 174 23.78 14.23 -15.88
C LEU A 174 24.11 15.41 -16.78
N TYR A 175 24.86 16.40 -16.27
CA TYR A 175 25.38 17.48 -17.10
C TYR A 175 26.25 16.95 -18.24
N ASN A 176 27.21 16.07 -17.95
CA ASN A 176 28.07 15.48 -18.98
C ASN A 176 27.26 14.62 -19.96
N TYR A 177 26.26 13.89 -19.48
CA TYR A 177 25.42 13.03 -20.31
C TYR A 177 24.53 13.83 -21.28
N TYR A 178 24.01 14.97 -20.84
CA TYR A 178 23.18 15.86 -21.66
C TYR A 178 23.97 17.05 -22.25
N GLU A 179 25.30 16.97 -22.28
CA GLU A 179 26.14 18.00 -22.90
C GLU A 179 25.84 18.08 -24.42
N GLY A 180 25.64 19.30 -24.93
CA GLY A 180 25.27 19.53 -26.34
C GLY A 180 23.83 19.11 -26.71
N VAL A 181 23.07 18.53 -25.79
CA VAL A 181 21.66 18.15 -26.00
C VAL A 181 20.78 19.38 -25.82
N GLU A 182 19.86 19.61 -26.75
CA GLU A 182 18.85 20.65 -26.61
C GLU A 182 17.99 20.38 -25.37
N ASP A 183 17.72 21.43 -24.59
CA ASP A 183 16.91 21.38 -23.37
C ASP A 183 17.53 20.53 -22.26
N ASN A 184 18.86 20.58 -22.13
CA ASN A 184 19.57 19.82 -21.11
C ASN A 184 19.15 20.21 -19.68
N GLU A 185 18.71 21.44 -19.41
CA GLU A 185 18.23 21.85 -18.09
C GLU A 185 17.02 21.03 -17.65
N THR A 186 16.02 20.88 -18.53
CA THR A 186 14.82 20.08 -18.27
C THR A 186 15.17 18.61 -18.08
N LYS A 187 16.02 18.06 -18.96
CA LYS A 187 16.43 16.64 -18.88
C LYS A 187 17.22 16.35 -17.61
N ILE A 188 18.10 17.28 -17.20
CA ILE A 188 18.85 17.18 -15.95
C ILE A 188 17.91 17.29 -14.75
N ALA A 189 16.97 18.25 -14.74
CA ALA A 189 15.98 18.39 -13.66
C ALA A 189 15.15 17.11 -13.48
N GLN A 190 14.63 16.56 -14.58
CA GLN A 190 13.86 15.31 -14.59
C GLN A 190 14.69 14.11 -14.16
N ALA A 191 15.92 13.97 -14.67
CA ALA A 191 16.77 12.83 -14.36
C ALA A 191 17.33 12.87 -12.92
N LEU A 192 17.57 14.08 -12.38
CA LEU A 192 17.87 14.29 -10.96
C LEU A 192 16.69 13.85 -10.09
N LYS A 193 15.46 14.21 -10.48
CA LYS A 193 14.26 13.92 -9.69
C LYS A 193 13.71 12.50 -9.84
N VAL A 194 13.63 11.92 -11.05
CA VAL A 194 12.88 10.67 -11.33
C VAL A 194 13.69 9.58 -12.09
N GLY A 195 14.88 9.89 -12.62
CA GLY A 195 15.72 8.90 -13.34
C GLY A 195 16.29 7.76 -12.48
N GLY A 196 17.02 6.81 -13.09
CA GLY A 196 17.72 5.74 -12.36
C GLY A 196 18.62 6.31 -11.26
N HIS A 197 18.43 5.86 -10.02
CA HIS A 197 19.08 6.39 -8.80
C HIS A 197 18.74 7.87 -8.46
N SER A 198 17.51 8.32 -8.71
CA SER A 198 17.06 9.72 -8.50
C SER A 198 16.71 10.07 -7.06
N LEU A 199 16.55 11.38 -6.81
CA LEU A 199 16.06 11.90 -5.53
C LEU A 199 14.73 11.25 -5.13
N THR A 200 13.82 11.01 -6.09
CA THR A 200 12.56 10.31 -5.81
C THR A 200 12.78 8.88 -5.38
N PHE A 201 13.69 8.17 -6.05
CA PHE A 201 13.99 6.78 -5.75
C PHE A 201 14.76 6.60 -4.44
N ALA A 202 15.73 7.49 -4.17
CA ALA A 202 16.62 7.41 -3.01
C ALA A 202 16.01 8.05 -1.76
N TYR A 203 15.21 9.11 -1.90
CA TYR A 203 14.81 9.99 -0.80
C TYR A 203 13.32 10.40 -0.81
N GLY A 204 12.51 9.84 -1.70
CA GLY A 204 11.06 10.04 -1.76
C GLY A 204 10.58 11.14 -2.72
N PRO A 205 9.27 11.24 -3.02
CA PRO A 205 8.77 12.06 -4.13
C PRO A 205 8.61 13.56 -3.82
N THR A 206 8.85 14.01 -2.59
CA THR A 206 8.62 15.40 -2.13
C THR A 206 9.73 16.38 -2.48
N TRP A 207 10.77 15.89 -3.14
CA TRP A 207 11.92 16.67 -3.61
C TRP A 207 11.58 17.51 -4.83
N GLN A 208 12.10 18.72 -4.86
CA GLN A 208 11.96 19.67 -5.96
C GLN A 208 13.34 19.98 -6.52
N VAL A 209 13.40 20.12 -7.85
CA VAL A 209 14.65 20.39 -8.57
C VAL A 209 14.44 21.58 -9.48
N VAL A 210 15.35 22.55 -9.39
CA VAL A 210 15.43 23.71 -10.26
C VAL A 210 16.79 23.69 -10.95
N VAL A 211 16.80 23.84 -12.27
CA VAL A 211 18.04 23.93 -13.06
C VAL A 211 17.96 25.17 -13.94
N SER A 212 18.95 26.06 -13.84
CA SER A 212 19.03 27.29 -14.64
C SER A 212 20.32 27.34 -15.44
N SER A 213 20.24 27.79 -16.69
CA SER A 213 21.42 28.09 -17.53
C SER A 213 21.99 29.49 -17.34
N SER A 214 21.40 30.29 -16.45
CA SER A 214 21.98 31.55 -15.97
C SER A 214 22.45 31.40 -14.53
N ARG A 215 23.50 32.14 -14.16
CA ARG A 215 23.86 32.32 -12.75
C ARG A 215 22.89 33.28 -12.04
N ASP A 216 22.19 34.11 -12.81
CA ASP A 216 21.16 35.05 -12.35
C ASP A 216 19.85 34.31 -12.09
N LEU A 217 19.84 33.55 -11.00
CA LEU A 217 18.70 32.85 -10.43
C LEU A 217 18.54 33.31 -8.99
N CYS A 218 17.31 33.57 -8.56
CA CYS A 218 16.99 33.75 -7.15
C CYS A 218 15.80 32.84 -6.84
N CYS A 219 16.02 31.91 -5.92
CA CYS A 219 15.01 31.01 -5.39
C CYS A 219 14.87 31.30 -3.90
N LEU A 220 13.64 31.46 -3.42
CA LEU A 220 13.33 31.54 -1.99
C LEU A 220 12.44 30.34 -1.64
N PRO A 221 12.99 29.11 -1.63
CA PRO A 221 12.21 27.93 -1.32
C PRO A 221 11.95 27.86 0.19
N ILE A 222 10.74 27.45 0.57
CA ILE A 222 10.45 27.02 1.95
C ILE A 222 10.76 25.52 2.02
N ALA A 223 11.92 25.19 2.59
CA ALA A 223 12.48 23.84 2.63
C ALA A 223 12.45 23.23 4.03
N ASP A 224 12.40 21.89 4.10
CA ASP A 224 12.65 21.17 5.36
C ASP A 224 14.11 21.42 5.78
N GLU A 225 14.34 21.61 7.08
CA GLU A 225 15.69 21.77 7.63
C GLU A 225 16.55 20.57 7.21
N GLY A 226 17.78 20.84 6.76
CA GLY A 226 18.71 19.80 6.34
C GLY A 226 18.48 19.25 4.94
N THR A 227 17.59 19.84 4.13
CA THR A 227 17.24 19.29 2.80
C THR A 227 17.58 20.21 1.63
N HIS A 228 18.18 21.36 1.86
CA HIS A 228 18.44 22.36 0.83
C HIS A 228 19.90 22.32 0.31
N ALA A 229 20.07 22.42 -1.01
CA ALA A 229 21.37 22.63 -1.65
C ALA A 229 21.23 23.51 -2.91
N ASP A 230 22.09 24.52 -3.00
CA ASP A 230 22.23 25.43 -4.14
C ASP A 230 23.70 25.45 -4.59
N PHE A 231 23.93 25.01 -5.81
CA PHE A 231 25.28 24.84 -6.34
C PHE A 231 25.34 25.04 -7.85
N THR A 232 26.55 25.20 -8.37
CA THR A 232 26.81 25.23 -9.82
C THR A 232 27.47 23.95 -10.29
N VAL A 233 27.04 23.50 -11.46
CA VAL A 233 27.75 22.56 -12.31
C VAL A 233 28.08 23.28 -13.60
N THR A 234 29.34 23.69 -13.75
CA THR A 234 29.86 24.48 -14.88
C THR A 234 29.11 25.82 -15.09
N LYS A 235 28.17 25.88 -16.03
CA LYS A 235 27.32 27.03 -16.35
C LYS A 235 25.91 26.90 -15.79
N LEU A 236 25.52 25.71 -15.34
CA LEU A 236 24.20 25.49 -14.75
C LEU A 236 24.22 25.79 -13.26
N ARG A 237 23.20 26.46 -12.77
CA ARG A 237 22.88 26.53 -11.34
C ARG A 237 21.78 25.51 -11.05
N VAL A 238 21.97 24.72 -10.01
CA VAL A 238 21.09 23.64 -9.59
C VAL A 238 20.68 23.91 -8.16
N VAL A 239 19.37 23.96 -7.91
CA VAL A 239 18.78 24.06 -6.57
C VAL A 239 17.95 22.82 -6.34
N VAL A 240 18.25 22.11 -5.25
CA VAL A 240 17.53 20.92 -4.80
C VAL A 240 17.05 21.16 -3.39
N TYR A 241 15.76 20.90 -3.15
CA TYR A 241 15.20 21.03 -1.81
C TYR A 241 13.98 20.13 -1.62
N ARG A 242 13.70 19.74 -0.38
CA ARG A 242 12.44 19.09 -0.01
C ARG A 242 11.49 20.12 0.55
N HIS A 243 10.23 20.10 0.12
CA HIS A 243 9.26 21.10 0.56
C HIS A 243 8.88 20.92 2.05
N ALA A 244 9.01 21.98 2.85
CA ALA A 244 8.44 22.05 4.19
C ALA A 244 6.92 22.32 4.13
N GLY A 245 6.15 21.24 4.20
CA GLY A 245 4.69 21.28 4.33
C GLY A 245 4.23 21.44 5.79
N THR A 246 2.95 21.77 5.98
CA THR A 246 2.32 21.79 7.31
C THR A 246 2.19 20.37 7.87
N SER A 247 1.94 20.20 9.18
CA SER A 247 1.80 18.86 9.80
C SER A 247 0.74 17.97 9.13
N LEU A 248 -0.27 18.58 8.50
CA LEU A 248 -1.32 17.93 7.72
C LEU A 248 -0.77 17.19 6.48
N ASP A 249 0.30 17.72 5.85
CA ASP A 249 0.91 17.15 4.64
C ASP A 249 1.71 15.87 4.96
N ARG A 250 2.32 15.79 6.15
CA ARG A 250 2.97 14.57 6.65
C ARG A 250 1.99 13.41 6.86
N HIS A 251 0.72 13.71 7.15
CA HIS A 251 -0.32 12.70 7.41
C HIS A 251 -1.03 12.24 6.13
N LEU A 252 -1.22 13.13 5.14
CA LEU A 252 -1.91 12.82 3.89
C LEU A 252 -1.11 11.92 2.93
N ASP A 253 0.21 12.10 2.81
CA ASP A 253 1.06 11.25 1.95
C ASP A 253 1.22 9.83 2.54
N SER A 254 1.37 9.76 3.87
CA SER A 254 1.46 8.50 4.63
C SER A 254 0.16 7.68 4.56
N ALA A 255 -1.00 8.34 4.69
CA ALA A 255 -2.30 7.68 4.65
C ALA A 255 -2.67 7.21 3.23
N GLN A 256 -2.35 7.96 2.17
CA GLN A 256 -2.66 7.54 0.80
C GLN A 256 -1.70 6.46 0.28
N PHE A 257 -0.41 6.53 0.63
CA PHE A 257 0.55 5.48 0.29
C PHE A 257 0.24 4.20 1.09
N GLY A 258 0.00 4.32 2.41
CA GLY A 258 -0.41 3.21 3.26
C GLY A 258 -1.69 2.53 2.75
N LYS A 259 -2.71 3.29 2.32
CA LYS A 259 -3.94 2.72 1.73
C LYS A 259 -3.69 1.99 0.40
N ARG A 260 -2.79 2.48 -0.46
CA ARG A 260 -2.46 1.83 -1.74
C ARG A 260 -1.62 0.57 -1.57
N VAL A 261 -0.70 0.58 -0.61
CA VAL A 261 0.12 -0.59 -0.26
C VAL A 261 -0.72 -1.64 0.48
N ALA A 262 -1.55 -1.24 1.44
CA ALA A 262 -2.47 -2.14 2.14
C ALA A 262 -3.47 -2.77 1.17
N PHE A 263 -4.04 -2.02 0.23
CA PHE A 263 -4.89 -2.57 -0.81
C PHE A 263 -4.15 -3.57 -1.71
N ALA A 264 -2.91 -3.28 -2.11
CA ALA A 264 -2.10 -4.20 -2.91
C ALA A 264 -1.73 -5.47 -2.14
N LEU A 265 -1.39 -5.37 -0.85
CA LEU A 265 -1.04 -6.49 0.01
C LEU A 265 -2.26 -7.36 0.35
N ALA A 266 -3.39 -6.74 0.70
CA ALA A 266 -4.65 -7.44 0.90
C ALA A 266 -5.09 -8.14 -0.38
N THR A 267 -4.94 -7.49 -1.55
CA THR A 267 -5.23 -8.11 -2.85
C THR A 267 -4.28 -9.27 -3.15
N ILE A 268 -2.99 -9.17 -2.86
CA ILE A 268 -2.03 -10.28 -3.09
C ILE A 268 -2.30 -11.44 -2.13
N CYS A 269 -2.56 -11.19 -0.85
CA CYS A 269 -2.86 -12.22 0.14
C CYS A 269 -4.21 -12.89 -0.14
N LEU A 270 -5.23 -12.11 -0.51
CA LEU A 270 -6.54 -12.61 -0.92
C LEU A 270 -6.48 -13.36 -2.25
N LEU A 271 -5.68 -12.90 -3.22
CA LEU A 271 -5.48 -13.63 -4.48
C LEU A 271 -4.68 -14.92 -4.24
N LEU A 272 -3.67 -14.92 -3.37
CA LEU A 272 -2.92 -16.14 -3.03
C LEU A 272 -3.80 -17.12 -2.24
N TYR A 273 -4.48 -16.67 -1.19
CA TYR A 273 -5.37 -17.50 -0.38
C TYR A 273 -6.58 -17.98 -1.19
N GLY A 274 -7.27 -17.07 -1.88
CA GLY A 274 -8.41 -17.40 -2.73
C GLY A 274 -8.02 -18.31 -3.89
N PHE A 275 -6.86 -18.11 -4.53
CA PHE A 275 -6.38 -19.03 -5.55
C PHE A 275 -6.01 -20.41 -4.97
N LEU A 276 -5.33 -20.47 -3.81
CA LEU A 276 -4.92 -21.72 -3.18
C LEU A 276 -6.08 -22.50 -2.54
N SER A 277 -7.12 -21.79 -2.08
CA SER A 277 -8.32 -22.35 -1.44
C SER A 277 -9.43 -22.67 -2.44
N LEU A 278 -9.57 -21.92 -3.54
CA LEU A 278 -10.68 -22.07 -4.50
C LEU A 278 -10.26 -22.78 -5.78
N ASN A 279 -8.99 -22.70 -6.19
CA ASN A 279 -8.52 -23.46 -7.33
C ASN A 279 -7.82 -24.74 -6.84
N SER A 280 -8.61 -25.80 -6.78
CA SER A 280 -8.08 -27.12 -7.07
C SER A 280 -7.18 -27.03 -8.30
N SER A 281 -5.97 -27.60 -8.24
CA SER A 281 -5.01 -27.61 -9.35
C SER A 281 -5.74 -27.80 -10.68
N GLU A 282 -5.33 -27.10 -11.74
CA GLU A 282 -5.87 -27.14 -13.12
C GLU A 282 -6.34 -28.55 -13.61
N VAL A 283 -5.81 -29.60 -13.00
CA VAL A 283 -6.28 -30.99 -12.99
C VAL A 283 -7.78 -31.12 -12.77
N VAL A 284 -8.40 -30.47 -11.78
CA VAL A 284 -9.80 -30.73 -11.42
C VAL A 284 -10.79 -30.13 -12.42
N GLU A 285 -10.51 -28.97 -13.02
CA GLU A 285 -11.36 -28.47 -14.11
C GLU A 285 -11.26 -29.34 -15.37
N LYS A 286 -10.05 -29.82 -15.71
CA LYS A 286 -9.85 -30.73 -16.85
C LYS A 286 -10.37 -32.14 -16.60
N CYS A 287 -10.30 -32.66 -15.37
CA CYS A 287 -10.80 -33.98 -15.01
C CYS A 287 -12.33 -33.99 -14.73
N LYS A 288 -12.95 -32.85 -14.34
CA LYS A 288 -14.41 -32.76 -14.16
C LYS A 288 -15.18 -32.65 -15.48
N ALA A 289 -14.62 -31.97 -16.49
CA ALA A 289 -15.31 -31.77 -17.77
C ALA A 289 -15.50 -33.09 -18.58
N SER A 290 -14.75 -34.13 -18.24
CA SER A 290 -14.81 -35.46 -18.89
C SER A 290 -15.83 -36.41 -18.24
N ALA A 291 -16.39 -36.07 -17.08
CA ALA A 291 -17.22 -36.95 -16.26
C ALA A 291 -18.68 -37.03 -16.75
N ALA A 292 -18.87 -37.29 -18.04
CA ALA A 292 -20.13 -37.74 -18.59
C ALA A 292 -19.92 -39.14 -19.21
N VAL A 293 -20.50 -40.14 -18.56
CA VAL A 293 -20.79 -41.51 -19.04
C VAL A 293 -19.73 -42.60 -18.78
N ALA A 294 -20.02 -43.38 -17.73
CA ALA A 294 -19.88 -44.84 -17.54
C ALA A 294 -18.50 -45.56 -17.44
N SER A 295 -18.32 -46.17 -16.24
CA SER A 295 -17.68 -47.47 -15.92
C SER A 295 -16.39 -47.82 -16.67
N ASP A 296 -15.22 -47.60 -16.07
CA ASP A 296 -14.49 -48.58 -15.26
C ASP A 296 -13.20 -47.90 -14.71
N SER A 297 -13.00 -47.85 -13.39
CA SER A 297 -11.84 -47.20 -12.78
C SER A 297 -10.61 -48.12 -12.70
N ILE A 298 -9.45 -47.64 -13.16
CA ILE A 298 -8.16 -48.34 -13.06
C ILE A 298 -7.40 -47.83 -11.82
N PRO A 299 -6.95 -48.70 -10.91
CA PRO A 299 -6.17 -48.28 -9.75
C PRO A 299 -4.71 -48.04 -10.14
N VAL A 300 -4.18 -46.87 -9.76
CA VAL A 300 -2.73 -46.59 -9.73
C VAL A 300 -2.42 -46.14 -8.30
N ASP A 301 -1.56 -46.90 -7.61
CA ASP A 301 -1.09 -46.60 -6.24
C ASP A 301 -2.19 -46.31 -5.20
N GLY A 302 -3.31 -47.02 -5.27
CA GLY A 302 -4.37 -46.96 -4.26
C GLY A 302 -5.27 -45.72 -4.30
N VAL A 303 -5.08 -44.82 -5.27
CA VAL A 303 -5.94 -43.63 -5.48
C VAL A 303 -6.79 -43.83 -6.73
N VAL A 304 -8.11 -43.73 -6.60
CA VAL A 304 -9.04 -43.80 -7.73
C VAL A 304 -9.06 -42.43 -8.43
N LEU A 305 -8.45 -42.35 -9.61
CA LEU A 305 -8.51 -41.14 -10.44
C LEU A 305 -9.83 -41.11 -11.24
N PRO A 306 -10.41 -39.92 -11.50
CA PRO A 306 -11.55 -39.78 -12.42
C PRO A 306 -11.21 -40.33 -13.82
N GLU A 307 -12.19 -40.94 -14.48
CA GLU A 307 -12.03 -41.52 -15.80
C GLU A 307 -11.55 -40.45 -16.82
N GLY A 308 -10.40 -40.71 -17.44
CA GLY A 308 -9.75 -39.77 -18.38
C GLY A 308 -8.52 -39.03 -17.85
N CYS A 309 -8.11 -39.24 -16.59
CA CYS A 309 -6.89 -38.65 -16.04
C CYS A 309 -5.78 -39.68 -15.79
N THR A 310 -4.59 -39.46 -16.38
CA THR A 310 -3.42 -40.32 -16.17
C THR A 310 -2.54 -39.79 -15.02
N ALA A 311 -1.74 -40.67 -14.40
CA ALA A 311 -0.74 -40.27 -13.41
C ALA A 311 0.28 -39.24 -13.97
N GLU A 312 0.52 -39.27 -15.29
CA GLU A 312 1.37 -38.29 -15.97
C GLU A 312 0.73 -36.91 -16.08
N ASP A 313 -0.60 -36.81 -16.17
CA ASP A 313 -1.29 -35.51 -16.24
C ASP A 313 -1.29 -34.80 -14.87
N VAL A 314 -1.47 -35.56 -13.79
CA VAL A 314 -1.33 -35.06 -12.41
C VAL A 314 0.10 -34.61 -12.14
N LYS A 315 1.09 -35.41 -12.58
CA LYS A 315 2.52 -35.05 -12.49
C LYS A 315 2.82 -33.78 -13.30
N ARG A 316 2.35 -33.69 -14.55
CA ARG A 316 2.56 -32.54 -15.43
C ARG A 316 1.95 -31.24 -14.88
N ALA A 317 0.79 -31.31 -14.23
CA ALA A 317 0.16 -30.16 -13.58
C ALA A 317 0.90 -29.72 -12.30
N ASN A 318 1.39 -30.67 -11.51
CA ASN A 318 2.28 -30.39 -10.37
C ASN A 318 3.65 -29.84 -10.80
N ASP A 319 4.10 -30.21 -12.01
CA ASP A 319 5.35 -29.71 -12.61
C ASP A 319 5.17 -28.32 -13.27
N HIS A 320 3.97 -27.99 -13.78
CA HIS A 320 3.60 -26.67 -14.33
C HIS A 320 3.18 -25.64 -13.26
N ALA A 321 3.75 -25.80 -12.07
CA ALA A 321 3.42 -25.06 -10.87
C ALA A 321 3.91 -23.59 -10.90
N TRP A 322 3.26 -22.76 -11.71
CA TRP A 322 3.43 -21.30 -11.69
C TRP A 322 3.11 -20.69 -10.31
N TRP A 323 2.36 -21.41 -9.46
CA TRP A 323 2.13 -21.06 -8.07
C TRP A 323 3.42 -21.05 -7.23
N LYS A 324 4.42 -21.89 -7.54
CA LYS A 324 5.74 -21.87 -6.89
C LYS A 324 6.43 -20.55 -7.15
N THR A 325 6.37 -20.10 -8.40
CA THR A 325 6.85 -18.80 -8.83
C THR A 325 6.04 -17.68 -8.17
N ALA A 326 4.71 -17.80 -8.09
CA ALA A 326 3.85 -16.79 -7.46
C ALA A 326 4.09 -16.64 -5.94
N ALA A 327 4.28 -17.74 -5.20
CA ALA A 327 4.59 -17.70 -3.77
C ALA A 327 5.96 -17.08 -3.51
N ILE A 328 6.99 -17.49 -4.25
CA ILE A 328 8.34 -16.91 -4.16
C ILE A 328 8.32 -15.43 -4.58
N LEU A 329 7.62 -15.08 -5.66
CA LEU A 329 7.48 -13.68 -6.11
C LEU A 329 6.69 -12.84 -5.10
N GLY A 330 5.65 -13.39 -4.48
CA GLY A 330 4.87 -12.72 -3.43
C GLY A 330 5.73 -12.38 -2.22
N MET A 331 6.48 -13.35 -1.71
CA MET A 331 7.42 -13.14 -0.59
C MET A 331 8.58 -12.21 -0.97
N SER A 332 9.09 -12.30 -2.21
CA SER A 332 10.14 -11.41 -2.71
C SER A 332 9.63 -9.97 -2.89
N ALA A 333 8.41 -9.79 -3.39
CA ALA A 333 7.76 -8.49 -3.53
C ALA A 333 7.46 -7.87 -2.16
N PHE A 334 6.99 -8.66 -1.20
CA PHE A 334 6.84 -8.24 0.19
C PHE A 334 8.17 -7.77 0.79
N THR A 335 9.23 -8.57 0.67
CA THR A 335 10.57 -8.22 1.18
C THR A 335 11.12 -6.94 0.55
N MET A 336 10.92 -6.76 -0.75
CA MET A 336 11.31 -5.55 -1.48
C MET A 336 10.52 -4.33 -0.98
N LEU A 337 9.21 -4.45 -0.80
CA LEU A 337 8.36 -3.39 -0.28
C LEU A 337 8.67 -3.05 1.18
N ALA A 338 8.93 -4.05 2.02
CA ALA A 338 9.34 -3.87 3.40
C ALA A 338 10.65 -3.09 3.48
N SER A 339 11.61 -3.44 2.62
CA SER A 339 12.88 -2.70 2.51
C SER A 339 12.68 -1.24 2.08
N LEU A 340 11.69 -0.95 1.22
CA LEU A 340 11.35 0.42 0.80
C LEU A 340 10.61 1.21 1.89
N ILE A 341 9.80 0.55 2.72
CA ILE A 341 9.05 1.18 3.82
C ILE A 341 9.95 1.43 5.03
N ARG A 342 10.93 0.56 5.31
CA ARG A 342 11.94 0.75 6.37
C ARG A 342 12.85 1.97 6.17
N ILE A 343 12.90 2.54 4.95
CA ILE A 343 13.57 3.82 4.66
C ILE A 343 12.89 4.98 5.43
N TRP A 344 11.63 4.81 5.84
CA TRP A 344 10.89 5.75 6.67
C TRP A 344 11.10 5.35 8.13
N SER A 345 11.94 6.10 8.85
CA SER A 345 12.48 5.74 10.18
C SER A 345 11.45 5.49 11.30
N SER A 346 10.15 5.63 11.04
CA SER A 346 9.06 5.37 11.99
C SER A 346 7.93 4.47 11.48
N ALA A 347 7.98 3.98 10.23
CA ALA A 347 6.93 3.11 9.69
C ALA A 347 7.25 1.65 9.98
N ARG A 348 6.21 0.86 10.34
CA ARG A 348 6.32 -0.58 10.56
C ARG A 348 5.50 -1.35 9.54
N ILE A 349 5.99 -2.49 9.08
CA ILE A 349 5.33 -3.38 8.12
C ILE A 349 5.25 -4.81 8.64
N GLY A 350 4.16 -5.51 8.33
CA GLY A 350 3.99 -6.94 8.58
C GLY A 350 3.10 -7.55 7.50
N ILE A 351 2.96 -8.87 7.54
CA ILE A 351 2.00 -9.61 6.72
C ILE A 351 0.88 -10.12 7.63
N VAL A 352 -0.36 -9.95 7.20
CA VAL A 352 -1.54 -10.48 7.88
C VAL A 352 -1.65 -11.97 7.58
N VAL A 353 -1.57 -12.79 8.63
CA VAL A 353 -1.78 -14.24 8.55
C VAL A 353 -3.19 -14.53 9.04
N ASN A 354 -4.03 -15.10 8.18
CA ASN A 354 -5.32 -15.64 8.58
C ASN A 354 -5.15 -17.08 9.04
N SER A 355 -5.71 -17.43 10.19
CA SER A 355 -5.73 -18.82 10.64
C SER A 355 -6.87 -19.11 11.59
N ASP A 356 -7.43 -20.30 11.43
CA ASP A 356 -8.14 -21.01 12.47
C ASP A 356 -7.13 -21.72 13.40
N TRP A 357 -7.64 -22.36 14.45
CA TRP A 357 -6.83 -23.18 15.37
C TRP A 357 -7.31 -24.63 15.40
N GLY A 358 -6.37 -25.55 15.25
CA GLY A 358 -6.58 -26.97 15.51
C GLY A 358 -6.47 -27.27 17.00
N VAL A 359 -7.57 -27.70 17.60
CA VAL A 359 -7.65 -28.24 18.96
C VAL A 359 -7.58 -29.76 18.85
N PRO A 360 -6.74 -30.48 19.60
CA PRO A 360 -6.75 -31.95 19.58
C PRO A 360 -8.14 -32.48 19.90
N LEU A 361 -8.66 -33.40 19.09
CA LEU A 361 -9.96 -34.06 19.35
C LEU A 361 -9.99 -34.67 20.76
N ASN A 362 -8.86 -35.24 21.21
CA ASN A 362 -8.65 -35.63 22.58
C ASN A 362 -7.15 -35.57 22.93
N GLU A 363 -6.79 -34.70 23.87
CA GLU A 363 -5.40 -34.47 24.28
C GLU A 363 -4.70 -35.70 24.88
N SER A 364 -5.45 -36.71 25.33
CA SER A 364 -4.88 -37.97 25.84
C SER A 364 -4.33 -38.86 24.74
N TYR A 365 -4.66 -38.59 23.47
CA TYR A 365 -4.22 -39.37 22.32
C TYR A 365 -3.15 -38.60 21.55
N ALA A 366 -1.95 -39.17 21.50
CA ALA A 366 -0.80 -38.54 20.84
C ALA A 366 -1.03 -38.28 19.34
N GLU A 367 -1.87 -39.09 18.69
CA GLU A 367 -2.26 -38.90 17.27
C GLU A 367 -3.05 -37.61 17.06
N ASP A 368 -3.97 -37.25 17.97
CA ASP A 368 -4.77 -36.03 17.86
C ASP A 368 -3.92 -34.80 18.12
N VAL A 369 -3.04 -34.88 19.12
CA VAL A 369 -2.08 -33.81 19.42
C VAL A 369 -1.16 -33.57 18.22
N ALA A 370 -0.68 -34.63 17.58
CA ALA A 370 0.14 -34.53 16.38
C ALA A 370 -0.65 -34.00 15.16
N ALA A 371 -1.91 -34.36 15.01
CA ALA A 371 -2.78 -33.86 13.94
C ALA A 371 -3.11 -32.37 14.13
N ALA A 372 -3.43 -31.94 15.34
CA ALA A 372 -3.65 -30.54 15.69
C ALA A 372 -2.40 -29.69 15.44
N GLU A 373 -1.22 -30.12 15.91
CA GLU A 373 0.04 -29.44 15.62
C GLU A 373 0.31 -29.38 14.11
N ARG A 374 0.02 -30.45 13.37
CA ARG A 374 0.15 -30.46 11.91
C ARG A 374 -0.76 -29.42 11.26
N LYS A 375 -2.03 -29.35 11.66
CA LYS A 375 -2.96 -28.31 11.18
C LYS A 375 -2.43 -26.91 11.46
N ASN A 376 -2.02 -26.64 12.70
CA ASN A 376 -1.50 -25.32 13.09
C ASN A 376 -0.23 -24.93 12.31
N GLN A 377 0.64 -25.88 12.01
CA GLN A 377 1.81 -25.64 11.16
C GLN A 377 1.45 -25.38 9.68
N PHE A 378 0.43 -26.06 9.15
CA PHE A 378 -0.03 -25.87 7.77
C PHE A 378 -0.80 -24.56 7.57
N HIS A 379 -1.47 -24.04 8.60
CA HIS A 379 -2.22 -22.78 8.52
C HIS A 379 -1.39 -21.57 8.98
N LEU A 380 -0.84 -21.58 10.20
CA LEU A 380 0.01 -20.48 10.72
C LEU A 380 1.48 -20.66 10.32
N GLY A 381 2.03 -21.83 10.62
CA GLY A 381 3.46 -22.11 10.48
C GLY A 381 3.96 -21.89 9.06
N TRP A 382 3.11 -22.14 8.04
CA TRP A 382 3.46 -22.01 6.63
C TRP A 382 3.99 -20.62 6.30
N LEU A 383 3.39 -19.56 6.84
CA LEU A 383 3.84 -18.19 6.63
C LEU A 383 4.78 -17.71 7.73
N LEU A 384 4.55 -18.09 9.00
CA LEU A 384 5.37 -17.63 10.12
C LEU A 384 6.79 -18.23 10.14
N SER A 385 6.95 -19.51 9.81
CA SER A 385 8.27 -20.15 9.85
C SER A 385 9.25 -19.55 8.83
N PRO A 386 8.89 -19.28 7.57
CA PRO A 386 9.79 -18.59 6.64
C PRO A 386 10.21 -17.20 7.13
N LEU A 387 9.28 -16.43 7.71
CA LEU A 387 9.57 -15.11 8.23
C LEU A 387 10.55 -15.14 9.40
N THR A 388 10.41 -16.10 10.32
CA THR A 388 11.21 -16.13 11.56
C THR A 388 12.50 -16.96 11.43
N THR A 389 12.45 -18.06 10.66
CA THR A 389 13.56 -19.01 10.54
C THR A 389 14.26 -18.95 9.18
N GLY A 390 13.60 -18.43 8.15
CA GLY A 390 14.10 -18.42 6.77
C GLY A 390 13.71 -19.66 5.94
N ASP A 391 12.91 -20.58 6.48
CA ASP A 391 12.47 -21.78 5.76
C ASP A 391 11.07 -22.26 6.22
N TYR A 392 10.45 -23.15 5.46
CA TYR A 392 9.13 -23.72 5.76
C TYR A 392 9.14 -24.61 7.02
N PRO A 393 7.97 -24.86 7.67
CA PRO A 393 7.87 -25.81 8.77
C PRO A 393 8.40 -27.18 8.40
N LYS A 394 9.08 -27.84 9.34
CA LYS A 394 9.66 -29.18 9.12
C LYS A 394 8.59 -30.18 8.65
N ILE A 395 7.43 -30.19 9.31
CA ILE A 395 6.34 -31.11 8.99
C ILE A 395 5.79 -30.93 7.57
N MET A 396 5.72 -29.69 7.09
CA MET A 396 5.32 -29.40 5.71
C MET A 396 6.36 -29.90 4.71
N ARG A 397 7.66 -29.66 4.96
CA ARG A 397 8.73 -30.17 4.09
C ARG A 397 8.72 -31.69 3.97
N GLU A 398 8.44 -32.38 5.08
CA GLU A 398 8.40 -33.85 5.12
C GLU A 398 7.18 -34.42 4.38
N ARG A 399 5.98 -33.82 4.56
CA ARG A 399 4.75 -34.33 3.93
C ARG A 399 4.59 -33.92 2.48
N VAL A 400 4.89 -32.66 2.15
CA VAL A 400 4.72 -32.12 0.79
C VAL A 400 5.88 -32.57 -0.11
N GLY A 401 7.09 -32.73 0.46
CA GLY A 401 8.28 -33.20 -0.26
C GLY A 401 8.70 -32.23 -1.37
N ASP A 402 9.10 -32.78 -2.52
CA ASP A 402 9.63 -31.99 -3.64
C ASP A 402 8.57 -31.12 -4.35
N ARG A 403 7.29 -31.27 -4.02
CA ARG A 403 6.25 -30.33 -4.45
C ARG A 403 6.38 -28.98 -3.76
N LEU A 404 6.99 -28.92 -2.57
CA LEU A 404 7.26 -27.67 -1.87
C LEU A 404 8.57 -27.05 -2.41
N PRO A 405 8.56 -25.79 -2.89
CA PRO A 405 9.78 -25.11 -3.29
C PRO A 405 10.79 -25.04 -2.16
N LYS A 406 12.07 -25.06 -2.52
CA LYS A 406 13.17 -24.88 -1.57
C LYS A 406 13.71 -23.47 -1.72
N PHE A 407 13.78 -22.72 -0.63
CA PHE A 407 14.45 -21.43 -0.65
C PHE A 407 15.94 -21.60 -0.95
N SER A 408 16.48 -20.77 -1.85
CA SER A 408 17.93 -20.62 -1.95
C SER A 408 18.47 -19.97 -0.67
N LYS A 409 19.78 -20.03 -0.44
CA LYS A 409 20.40 -19.37 0.72
C LYS A 409 20.14 -17.86 0.70
N GLU A 410 20.17 -17.26 -0.48
CA GLU A 410 19.92 -15.84 -0.69
C GLU A 410 18.46 -15.49 -0.39
N GLN A 411 17.51 -16.29 -0.87
CA GLN A 411 16.08 -16.08 -0.62
C GLN A 411 15.72 -16.29 0.86
N SER A 412 16.31 -17.30 1.50
CA SER A 412 16.15 -17.58 2.93
C SER A 412 16.63 -16.40 3.78
N ALA A 413 17.80 -15.83 3.44
CA ALA A 413 18.34 -14.66 4.11
C ALA A 413 17.50 -13.38 3.87
N GLN A 414 16.80 -13.29 2.72
CA GLN A 414 15.92 -12.16 2.40
C GLN A 414 14.59 -12.22 3.17
N VAL A 415 13.97 -13.40 3.24
CA VAL A 415 12.65 -13.55 3.89
C VAL A 415 12.74 -13.52 5.41
N LYS A 416 13.84 -14.04 5.98
CA LYS A 416 14.05 -14.06 7.42
C LYS A 416 14.14 -12.63 7.98
N GLY A 417 13.28 -12.30 8.94
CA GLY A 417 13.21 -10.98 9.57
C GLY A 417 12.66 -9.87 8.65
N SER A 418 11.93 -10.24 7.59
CA SER A 418 11.33 -9.29 6.63
C SER A 418 10.07 -8.57 7.15
N TYR A 419 9.78 -8.63 8.46
CA TYR A 419 8.65 -7.99 9.14
C TYR A 419 9.14 -7.15 10.33
N ASP A 420 8.33 -6.17 10.73
CA ASP A 420 8.54 -5.33 11.92
C ASP A 420 7.54 -5.66 13.04
N LEU A 421 6.44 -6.34 12.69
CA LEU A 421 5.42 -6.85 13.59
C LEU A 421 4.72 -8.06 12.98
N LEU A 422 4.13 -8.90 13.82
CA LEU A 422 3.28 -10.01 13.40
C LEU A 422 1.82 -9.56 13.37
N MET A 423 1.06 -10.02 12.37
CA MET A 423 -0.35 -9.63 12.20
C MET A 423 -1.24 -10.86 12.04
N LEU A 424 -2.39 -10.88 12.73
CA LEU A 424 -3.27 -12.05 12.83
C LEU A 424 -4.73 -11.72 12.53
N ASN A 425 -5.35 -12.52 11.66
CA ASN A 425 -6.80 -12.67 11.57
C ASN A 425 -7.20 -14.02 12.16
N TYR A 426 -8.23 -14.04 13.01
CA TYR A 426 -8.74 -15.26 13.65
C TYR A 426 -10.27 -15.21 13.76
N TYR A 427 -10.91 -16.34 13.48
CA TYR A 427 -12.37 -16.44 13.49
C TYR A 427 -12.90 -17.69 14.18
N ALA A 428 -12.21 -18.83 14.07
CA ALA A 428 -12.74 -20.13 14.49
C ALA A 428 -11.65 -21.11 14.97
N SER A 429 -12.09 -22.17 15.66
CA SER A 429 -11.28 -23.33 16.02
C SER A 429 -12.03 -24.63 15.69
N TYR A 430 -11.26 -25.71 15.51
CA TYR A 430 -11.79 -27.02 15.11
C TYR A 430 -11.14 -28.16 15.88
N SER A 431 -11.96 -29.11 16.33
CA SER A 431 -11.50 -30.39 16.87
C SER A 431 -10.84 -31.19 15.77
N THR A 432 -9.57 -31.55 15.97
CA THR A 432 -8.68 -32.07 14.94
C THR A 432 -8.16 -33.45 15.33
N THR A 433 -8.31 -34.42 14.42
CA THR A 433 -7.67 -35.74 14.49
C THR A 433 -7.04 -36.09 13.14
N ASP A 434 -6.26 -37.16 13.10
CA ASP A 434 -5.73 -37.68 11.84
C ASP A 434 -6.89 -38.29 11.04
N CYS A 435 -6.96 -38.04 9.72
CA CYS A 435 -8.06 -38.58 8.93
C CYS A 435 -8.05 -40.12 8.85
N ASP A 436 -6.93 -40.76 9.15
CA ASP A 436 -6.78 -42.22 9.25
C ASP A 436 -7.11 -42.76 10.66
N SER A 437 -7.42 -41.88 11.63
CA SER A 437 -7.84 -42.32 12.97
C SER A 437 -9.18 -43.05 12.91
N GLU A 438 -9.37 -44.06 13.76
CA GLU A 438 -10.67 -44.72 13.94
C GLU A 438 -11.76 -43.77 14.44
N ARG A 439 -11.38 -42.61 14.99
CA ARG A 439 -12.28 -41.56 15.51
C ARG A 439 -12.55 -40.45 14.49
N SER A 440 -11.97 -40.57 13.29
CA SER A 440 -12.20 -39.66 12.19
C SER A 440 -13.60 -39.85 11.60
N GLU A 441 -14.30 -38.74 11.35
CA GLU A 441 -15.54 -38.72 10.57
C GLU A 441 -15.27 -38.44 9.08
N THR A 442 -14.02 -38.14 8.74
CA THR A 442 -13.56 -37.86 7.39
C THR A 442 -12.65 -38.98 6.89
N ASN A 443 -13.01 -39.62 5.77
CA ASN A 443 -12.14 -40.62 5.16
C ASN A 443 -10.99 -39.93 4.40
N CYS A 444 -9.72 -40.27 4.70
CA CYS A 444 -8.58 -39.68 3.97
C CYS A 444 -8.67 -39.82 2.44
N SER A 445 -9.25 -40.91 1.95
CA SER A 445 -9.41 -41.17 0.51
C SER A 445 -10.42 -40.23 -0.15
N SER A 446 -11.28 -39.58 0.63
CA SER A 446 -12.26 -38.59 0.16
C SER A 446 -11.70 -37.17 0.09
N LEU A 447 -10.51 -36.93 0.67
CA LEU A 447 -9.86 -35.63 0.65
C LEU A 447 -9.43 -35.25 -0.78
N ALA A 448 -9.60 -33.99 -1.14
CA ALA A 448 -9.16 -33.51 -2.44
C ALA A 448 -7.62 -33.52 -2.54
N LEU A 449 -7.11 -33.88 -3.72
CA LEU A 449 -5.67 -33.90 -4.00
C LEU A 449 -5.04 -32.51 -3.77
N GLY A 450 -3.81 -32.50 -3.26
CA GLY A 450 -3.07 -31.28 -2.92
C GLY A 450 -3.08 -31.00 -1.42
N TRP A 451 -3.39 -29.75 -1.05
CA TRP A 451 -3.32 -29.30 0.34
C TRP A 451 -4.12 -30.17 1.33
N PRO A 452 -5.37 -30.60 1.05
CA PRO A 452 -6.14 -31.41 2.00
C PRO A 452 -5.49 -32.76 2.31
N VAL A 453 -4.98 -33.48 1.30
CA VAL A 453 -4.28 -34.76 1.52
C VAL A 453 -2.90 -34.59 2.15
N ASP A 454 -2.22 -33.45 1.94
CA ASP A 454 -0.95 -33.16 2.61
C ASP A 454 -1.14 -32.88 4.09
N LEU A 455 -2.19 -32.13 4.41
CA LEU A 455 -2.66 -31.85 5.75
C LEU A 455 -3.14 -33.14 6.43
N ALA A 456 -3.97 -33.94 5.74
CA ALA A 456 -4.49 -35.24 6.20
C ALA A 456 -5.08 -35.18 7.61
N VAL A 457 -5.99 -34.25 7.86
CA VAL A 457 -6.70 -34.16 9.15
C VAL A 457 -8.21 -34.22 8.92
N ASP A 458 -8.91 -34.67 9.95
CA ASP A 458 -10.34 -34.45 10.13
C ASP A 458 -10.55 -33.31 11.11
N ASP A 459 -11.08 -32.21 10.60
CA ASP A 459 -11.43 -30.99 11.34
C ASP A 459 -12.91 -30.62 11.16
N SER A 460 -13.75 -31.61 10.82
CA SER A 460 -15.19 -31.44 10.55
C SER A 460 -16.03 -31.04 11.77
N ARG A 461 -15.41 -30.98 12.95
CA ARG A 461 -16.08 -30.77 14.24
C ARG A 461 -15.57 -29.53 14.95
N ASN A 462 -16.46 -28.92 15.70
CA ASN A 462 -16.07 -27.83 16.59
C ASN A 462 -15.55 -28.38 17.93
N PRO A 463 -14.69 -27.62 18.63
CA PRO A 463 -14.30 -27.94 20.01
C PRO A 463 -15.49 -27.93 20.96
N ASP A 464 -15.39 -28.72 22.03
CA ASP A 464 -16.35 -28.67 23.13
C ASP A 464 -16.38 -27.27 23.73
N GLY A 465 -17.59 -26.74 23.94
CA GLY A 465 -17.80 -25.36 24.41
C GLY A 465 -17.77 -24.29 23.32
N ALA A 466 -17.57 -24.65 22.05
CA ALA A 466 -17.70 -23.70 20.95
C ALA A 466 -19.19 -23.33 20.69
N ARG A 467 -19.45 -22.07 20.36
CA ARG A 467 -20.77 -21.61 19.90
C ARG A 467 -20.83 -21.54 18.38
N HIS A 468 -21.92 -22.04 17.81
CA HIS A 468 -22.11 -22.06 16.36
C HIS A 468 -22.74 -20.76 15.85
N ALA A 469 -22.20 -20.24 14.76
CA ALA A 469 -22.79 -19.14 14.02
C ALA A 469 -23.90 -19.64 13.09
N TYR A 470 -24.93 -18.81 12.90
CA TYR A 470 -26.01 -19.07 11.95
C TYR A 470 -26.15 -17.92 10.96
N GLY A 471 -26.30 -18.29 9.69
CA GLY A 471 -26.44 -17.35 8.59
C GLY A 471 -27.77 -16.59 8.60
N SER A 472 -27.85 -15.60 7.72
CA SER A 472 -29.06 -14.78 7.53
C SER A 472 -30.22 -15.52 6.87
N ILE A 473 -31.36 -14.84 6.76
CA ILE A 473 -32.53 -15.35 6.03
C ILE A 473 -32.20 -15.61 4.55
N MET A 474 -31.27 -14.83 3.98
CA MET A 474 -30.87 -14.98 2.57
C MET A 474 -30.14 -16.30 2.32
N ASP A 475 -29.28 -16.72 3.25
CA ASP A 475 -28.65 -18.03 3.24
C ASP A 475 -28.34 -18.46 4.69
N PRO A 476 -29.16 -19.37 5.27
CA PRO A 476 -28.94 -19.86 6.63
C PRO A 476 -27.59 -20.56 6.83
N ASN A 477 -26.98 -21.05 5.75
CA ASN A 477 -25.71 -21.79 5.81
C ASN A 477 -24.47 -20.89 5.65
N SER A 478 -24.67 -19.58 5.41
CA SER A 478 -23.59 -18.63 5.12
C SER A 478 -22.52 -18.47 6.20
N CYS A 479 -22.80 -18.92 7.43
CA CYS A 479 -21.89 -18.87 8.58
C CYS A 479 -21.51 -20.26 9.14
N THR A 480 -21.77 -21.34 8.41
CA THR A 480 -21.56 -22.73 8.92
C THR A 480 -20.11 -23.09 9.22
N SER A 481 -19.16 -22.34 8.66
CA SER A 481 -17.72 -22.47 8.92
C SER A 481 -17.20 -21.49 9.98
N ASP A 482 -18.09 -20.77 10.68
CA ASP A 482 -17.70 -19.88 11.76
C ASP A 482 -18.15 -20.46 13.11
N SER A 483 -17.25 -20.42 14.07
CA SER A 483 -17.53 -20.86 15.43
C SER A 483 -16.79 -20.00 16.45
N GLY A 484 -17.47 -19.65 17.53
CA GLY A 484 -16.86 -18.95 18.65
C GLY A 484 -16.19 -19.92 19.58
N TYR A 485 -14.87 -19.84 19.69
CA TYR A 485 -14.11 -20.63 20.65
C TYR A 485 -12.98 -19.77 21.24
N PRO A 486 -13.24 -19.09 22.38
CA PRO A 486 -12.30 -18.14 22.96
C PRO A 486 -10.93 -18.77 23.28
N PRO A 487 -10.82 -19.95 23.93
CA PRO A 487 -9.51 -20.51 24.28
C PRO A 487 -8.57 -20.69 23.08
N GLY A 488 -9.13 -21.01 21.90
CA GLY A 488 -8.36 -21.13 20.66
C GLY A 488 -7.66 -19.83 20.27
N TYR A 489 -8.28 -18.67 20.54
CA TYR A 489 -7.67 -17.38 20.19
C TYR A 489 -6.40 -17.11 20.98
N LEU A 490 -6.42 -17.39 22.29
CA LEU A 490 -5.23 -17.28 23.14
C LEU A 490 -4.12 -18.23 22.67
N GLN A 491 -4.47 -19.44 22.28
CA GLN A 491 -3.49 -20.42 21.79
C GLN A 491 -2.84 -19.97 20.48
N VAL A 492 -3.59 -19.40 19.54
CA VAL A 492 -3.05 -18.84 18.29
C VAL A 492 -2.10 -17.68 18.58
N ILE A 493 -2.47 -16.78 19.50
CA ILE A 493 -1.62 -15.67 19.93
C ILE A 493 -0.31 -16.19 20.55
N ARG A 494 -0.39 -17.17 21.45
CA ARG A 494 0.78 -17.84 22.03
C ARG A 494 1.66 -18.48 20.97
N PHE A 495 1.06 -19.17 19.99
CA PHE A 495 1.78 -19.81 18.90
C PHE A 495 2.52 -18.78 18.05
N MET A 496 1.88 -17.66 17.72
CA MET A 496 2.49 -16.54 17.00
C MET A 496 3.65 -15.92 17.79
N HIS A 497 3.44 -15.63 19.07
CA HIS A 497 4.48 -15.08 19.95
C HIS A 497 5.69 -16.02 20.11
N LYS A 498 5.45 -17.34 20.16
CA LYS A 498 6.53 -18.33 20.25
C LYS A 498 7.47 -18.33 19.04
N HIS A 499 7.00 -17.90 17.87
CA HIS A 499 7.83 -17.80 16.66
C HIS A 499 8.84 -16.65 16.75
N ASP A 500 8.45 -15.55 17.39
CA ASP A 500 9.35 -14.43 17.70
C ASP A 500 8.84 -13.69 18.94
N THR A 501 9.48 -13.97 20.08
CA THR A 501 9.11 -13.37 21.37
C THR A 501 9.49 -11.89 21.49
N SER A 502 10.24 -11.35 20.51
CA SER A 502 10.66 -9.95 20.50
C SER A 502 9.79 -9.06 19.62
N ALA A 503 8.94 -9.64 18.78
CA ALA A 503 8.09 -8.91 17.85
C ALA A 503 6.76 -8.50 18.50
N ASP A 504 6.35 -7.26 18.21
CA ASP A 504 5.00 -6.79 18.51
C ASP A 504 3.96 -7.57 17.69
N ILE A 505 2.75 -7.75 18.24
CA ILE A 505 1.62 -8.41 17.59
C ILE A 505 0.47 -7.42 17.40
N LEU A 506 -0.07 -7.35 16.18
CA LEU A 506 -1.29 -6.61 15.85
C LEU A 506 -2.39 -7.59 15.44
N LEU A 507 -3.48 -7.61 16.19
CA LEU A 507 -4.65 -8.42 15.87
C LEU A 507 -5.51 -7.64 14.87
N THR A 508 -5.45 -8.04 13.59
CA THR A 508 -5.95 -7.24 12.47
C THR A 508 -7.40 -7.53 12.11
N GLU A 509 -7.92 -8.72 12.41
CA GLU A 509 -9.34 -9.02 12.31
C GLU A 509 -9.76 -10.10 13.31
N ASN A 510 -10.90 -9.87 13.98
CA ASN A 510 -11.63 -10.88 14.75
C ASN A 510 -13.11 -10.51 14.80
N GLY A 511 -14.00 -11.47 14.56
CA GLY A 511 -15.41 -11.18 14.31
C GLY A 511 -16.35 -12.37 14.37
N TRP A 512 -17.63 -12.09 14.59
CA TRP A 512 -18.69 -13.09 14.61
C TRP A 512 -19.53 -13.04 13.33
N CYS A 513 -19.69 -14.17 12.65
CA CYS A 513 -20.65 -14.29 11.56
C CYS A 513 -22.06 -14.48 12.11
N GLY A 514 -23.01 -13.69 11.64
CA GLY A 514 -24.39 -13.82 12.07
C GLY A 514 -25.40 -13.42 11.02
N ASN A 515 -26.57 -13.02 11.52
CA ASN A 515 -27.77 -12.73 10.74
C ASN A 515 -28.29 -11.30 11.04
N GLU A 516 -29.53 -11.02 10.67
CA GLU A 516 -30.20 -9.72 10.80
C GLU A 516 -30.53 -9.33 12.25
N THR A 517 -30.25 -10.18 13.24
CA THR A 517 -30.59 -9.94 14.64
C THR A 517 -29.79 -8.76 15.21
N ILE A 518 -30.44 -7.62 15.44
CA ILE A 518 -29.78 -6.39 15.96
C ILE A 518 -29.30 -6.57 17.40
N ASN A 519 -30.16 -7.12 18.27
CA ASN A 519 -29.80 -7.47 19.63
C ASN A 519 -29.34 -8.93 19.67
N ASN A 520 -28.07 -9.16 19.32
CA ASN A 520 -27.49 -10.49 19.19
C ASN A 520 -26.61 -10.82 20.42
N PRO A 521 -27.10 -11.66 21.35
CA PRO A 521 -26.34 -12.03 22.53
C PRO A 521 -25.10 -12.88 22.20
N ASP A 522 -25.13 -13.68 21.13
CA ASP A 522 -23.98 -14.49 20.73
C ASP A 522 -22.85 -13.65 20.14
N GLN A 523 -23.17 -12.65 19.32
CA GLN A 523 -22.18 -11.68 18.85
C GLN A 523 -21.55 -10.91 20.02
N LEU A 524 -22.37 -10.50 21.00
CA LEU A 524 -21.89 -9.79 22.19
C LEU A 524 -21.00 -10.69 23.05
N TRP A 525 -21.42 -11.93 23.30
CA TRP A 525 -20.62 -12.93 24.00
C TRP A 525 -19.29 -13.19 23.29
N TYR A 526 -19.27 -13.33 21.96
CA TYR A 526 -18.06 -13.58 21.19
C TYR A 526 -17.04 -12.46 21.42
N HIS A 527 -17.45 -11.20 21.25
CA HIS A 527 -16.53 -10.08 21.41
C HIS A 527 -16.06 -9.89 22.85
N ARG A 528 -16.90 -10.13 23.86
CA ARG A 528 -16.49 -10.10 25.28
C ARG A 528 -15.41 -11.13 25.54
N THR A 529 -15.75 -12.40 25.32
CA THR A 529 -14.88 -13.52 25.66
C THR A 529 -13.58 -13.54 24.84
N HIS A 530 -13.59 -13.15 23.56
CA HIS A 530 -12.36 -13.09 22.76
C HIS A 530 -11.46 -11.92 23.17
N LEU A 531 -12.03 -10.75 23.50
CA LEU A 531 -11.24 -9.61 23.97
C LEU A 531 -10.66 -9.87 25.37
N GLU A 532 -11.31 -10.68 26.20
CA GLU A 532 -10.75 -11.19 27.46
C GLU A 532 -9.53 -12.08 27.24
N GLN A 533 -9.51 -12.92 26.20
CA GLN A 533 -8.31 -13.69 25.86
C GLN A 533 -7.14 -12.78 25.47
N VAL A 534 -7.42 -11.68 24.76
CA VAL A 534 -6.41 -10.66 24.44
C VAL A 534 -5.93 -9.97 25.71
N HIS A 535 -6.84 -9.66 26.63
CA HIS A 535 -6.49 -9.09 27.93
C HIS A 535 -5.55 -10.03 28.70
N LYS A 536 -5.86 -11.33 28.79
CA LYS A 536 -4.98 -12.33 29.42
C LYS A 536 -3.60 -12.39 28.77
N ALA A 537 -3.55 -12.45 27.44
CA ALA A 537 -2.30 -12.46 26.70
C ALA A 537 -1.40 -11.26 27.07
N ILE A 538 -1.99 -10.07 27.20
CA ILE A 538 -1.27 -8.84 27.57
C ILE A 538 -0.85 -8.85 29.04
N TYR A 539 -1.79 -9.05 29.96
CA TYR A 539 -1.58 -8.75 31.38
C TYR A 539 -1.10 -9.94 32.21
N GLU A 540 -1.48 -11.16 31.84
CA GLU A 540 -1.08 -12.38 32.55
C GLU A 540 0.16 -13.01 31.92
N GLU A 541 0.27 -12.97 30.58
CA GLU A 541 1.38 -13.60 29.85
C GLU A 541 2.44 -12.62 29.32
N GLY A 542 2.18 -11.32 29.36
CA GLY A 542 3.15 -10.30 28.94
C GLY A 542 3.44 -10.30 27.43
N ILE A 543 2.53 -10.82 26.61
CA ILE A 543 2.67 -10.86 25.15
C ILE A 543 2.50 -9.43 24.60
N PRO A 544 3.41 -8.93 23.74
CA PRO A 544 3.42 -7.53 23.28
C PRO A 544 2.36 -7.27 22.20
N ILE A 545 1.09 -7.28 22.58
CA ILE A 545 -0.02 -6.95 21.69
C ILE A 545 -0.21 -5.44 21.65
N ILE A 546 -0.08 -4.85 20.46
CA ILE A 546 -0.11 -3.40 20.25
C ILE A 546 -1.42 -2.88 19.68
N GLY A 547 -2.35 -3.77 19.34
CA GLY A 547 -3.67 -3.38 18.85
C GLY A 547 -4.57 -4.57 18.55
N TYR A 548 -5.87 -4.27 18.51
CA TYR A 548 -6.93 -5.20 18.15
C TYR A 548 -7.93 -4.49 17.22
N THR A 549 -8.40 -5.18 16.19
CA THR A 549 -9.34 -4.66 15.21
C THR A 549 -10.50 -5.63 15.03
N VAL A 550 -11.70 -5.14 15.30
CA VAL A 550 -12.95 -5.89 15.13
C VAL A 550 -13.35 -5.97 13.66
N TRP A 551 -13.84 -7.13 13.22
CA TRP A 551 -14.45 -7.32 11.90
C TRP A 551 -15.95 -7.65 12.06
N GLY A 552 -16.89 -6.94 11.44
CA GLY A 552 -16.77 -5.71 10.64
C GLY A 552 -17.29 -4.47 11.38
N PHE A 553 -16.93 -3.27 10.92
CA PHE A 553 -17.55 -2.04 11.45
C PHE A 553 -19.06 -2.00 11.15
N MET A 554 -19.48 -2.42 9.96
CA MET A 554 -20.88 -2.52 9.53
C MET A 554 -21.07 -3.77 8.68
N ASP A 555 -22.31 -4.24 8.53
CA ASP A 555 -22.60 -5.32 7.58
C ASP A 555 -22.21 -4.88 6.17
N ASP A 556 -21.51 -5.75 5.44
CA ASP A 556 -21.01 -5.47 4.10
C ASP A 556 -21.14 -6.68 3.17
N PHE A 557 -20.37 -6.67 2.07
CA PHE A 557 -20.32 -7.78 1.11
C PHE A 557 -19.22 -8.75 1.53
N GLU A 558 -19.63 -9.89 2.10
CA GLU A 558 -18.75 -10.96 2.62
C GLU A 558 -18.21 -11.84 1.48
N TRP A 559 -17.51 -11.22 0.53
CA TRP A 559 -16.79 -11.82 -0.60
C TRP A 559 -17.65 -12.50 -1.67
N THR A 560 -18.59 -13.35 -1.26
CA THR A 560 -19.45 -14.16 -2.15
C THR A 560 -20.91 -13.74 -2.05
N SER A 561 -21.32 -13.13 -0.93
CA SER A 561 -22.71 -12.77 -0.70
C SER A 561 -22.84 -11.67 0.36
N TYR A 562 -24.04 -11.08 0.45
CA TYR A 562 -24.47 -10.24 1.58
C TYR A 562 -25.12 -11.06 2.71
N ALA A 563 -24.96 -12.39 2.71
CA ALA A 563 -25.70 -13.26 3.61
C ALA A 563 -25.06 -13.29 5.01
N GLY A 564 -23.72 -13.34 5.09
CA GLY A 564 -23.03 -13.20 6.36
C GLY A 564 -23.19 -11.77 6.89
N ARG A 565 -23.56 -11.64 8.17
CA ARG A 565 -23.68 -10.34 8.84
C ARG A 565 -22.69 -10.24 9.99
N ARG A 566 -21.54 -9.60 9.76
CA ARG A 566 -20.46 -9.48 10.76
C ARG A 566 -20.39 -8.10 11.43
N GLY A 567 -21.21 -7.15 11.01
CA GLY A 567 -21.07 -5.75 11.42
C GLY A 567 -21.45 -5.48 12.87
N LEU A 568 -20.73 -4.57 13.53
CA LEU A 568 -21.19 -3.90 14.75
C LEU A 568 -22.42 -3.00 14.50
N TYR A 569 -22.60 -2.58 13.24
CA TYR A 569 -23.79 -1.89 12.76
C TYR A 569 -24.50 -2.75 11.73
N PHE A 570 -25.75 -3.09 12.01
CA PHE A 570 -26.64 -3.69 11.03
C PHE A 570 -26.87 -2.73 9.87
N VAL A 571 -26.82 -3.25 8.64
CA VAL A 571 -27.20 -2.50 7.44
C VAL A 571 -28.45 -3.13 6.83
N ASN A 572 -29.51 -2.32 6.75
CA ASN A 572 -30.73 -2.72 6.07
C ASN A 572 -30.49 -2.71 4.55
N PHE A 573 -30.35 -3.89 3.93
CA PHE A 573 -30.30 -4.03 2.48
C PHE A 573 -31.74 -4.19 1.98
N THR A 574 -32.28 -3.16 1.34
CA THR A 574 -33.63 -3.22 0.74
C THR A 574 -33.61 -3.97 -0.58
N ASP A 575 -34.78 -4.41 -1.09
CA ASP A 575 -34.90 -5.04 -2.41
C ASP A 575 -34.38 -4.17 -3.58
N GLN A 576 -34.26 -2.86 -3.36
CA GLN A 576 -33.72 -1.87 -4.32
C GLN A 576 -32.21 -1.70 -4.20
N THR A 577 -31.62 -2.16 -3.09
CA THR A 577 -30.19 -2.04 -2.84
C THR A 577 -29.44 -3.01 -3.73
N GLY A 578 -28.77 -2.48 -4.77
CA GLY A 578 -28.00 -3.29 -5.72
C GLY A 578 -28.75 -3.63 -7.02
N ASP A 579 -29.84 -2.93 -7.32
CA ASP A 579 -30.45 -2.97 -8.66
C ASP A 579 -29.39 -2.54 -9.70
N ILE A 580 -29.24 -3.34 -10.76
CA ILE A 580 -28.27 -3.08 -11.85
C ILE A 580 -28.53 -1.75 -12.55
N ASP A 581 -29.77 -1.26 -12.46
CA ASP A 581 -30.21 0.01 -13.02
C ASP A 581 -30.05 1.19 -12.03
N GLU A 582 -29.79 0.95 -10.74
CA GLU A 582 -29.50 1.98 -9.73
C GLU A 582 -28.01 1.99 -9.32
N TYR A 583 -27.20 2.83 -10.00
CA TYR A 583 -25.77 2.98 -9.72
C TYR A 583 -25.46 3.76 -8.41
N SER A 584 -26.47 4.31 -7.72
CA SER A 584 -26.27 5.09 -6.50
C SER A 584 -27.45 4.90 -5.53
N ALA A 585 -27.23 4.09 -4.51
CA ALA A 585 -28.21 3.92 -3.43
C ALA A 585 -28.43 5.25 -2.69
N LEU A 586 -29.69 5.60 -2.48
CA LEU A 586 -30.09 6.70 -1.59
C LEU A 586 -29.62 6.39 -0.16
N PRO A 587 -29.14 7.39 0.61
CA PRO A 587 -28.73 7.18 2.01
C PRO A 587 -29.81 6.50 2.88
N SER A 588 -31.09 6.69 2.56
CA SER A 588 -32.23 6.05 3.22
C SER A 588 -32.36 4.55 2.94
N GLN A 589 -31.81 4.06 1.82
CA GLN A 589 -31.87 2.64 1.42
C GLN A 589 -30.83 1.78 2.16
N LEU A 590 -29.81 2.40 2.78
CA LEU A 590 -28.76 1.70 3.54
C LEU A 590 -28.73 2.22 4.97
N THR A 591 -29.85 2.13 5.69
CA THR A 591 -29.90 2.60 7.08
C THR A 591 -28.99 1.75 7.96
N ARG A 592 -28.16 2.40 8.78
CA ARG A 592 -27.25 1.75 9.75
C ARG A 592 -27.89 1.78 11.13
N ILE A 593 -27.98 0.62 11.78
CA ILE A 593 -28.52 0.48 13.13
C ILE A 593 -27.45 -0.16 14.01
N GLN A 594 -27.10 0.49 15.12
CA GLN A 594 -26.11 -0.04 16.06
C GLN A 594 -26.62 -1.34 16.69
N ARG A 595 -25.81 -2.40 16.67
CA ARG A 595 -26.11 -3.65 17.37
C ARG A 595 -25.73 -3.57 18.84
N SER A 596 -26.22 -4.52 19.65
CA SER A 596 -25.83 -4.66 21.07
C SER A 596 -24.31 -4.73 21.24
N ALA A 597 -23.64 -5.55 20.43
CA ALA A 597 -22.19 -5.63 20.38
C ALA A 597 -21.53 -4.29 20.05
N GLY A 598 -22.08 -3.51 19.11
CA GLY A 598 -21.56 -2.20 18.75
C GLY A 598 -21.70 -1.16 19.87
N ALA A 599 -22.78 -1.23 20.65
CA ALA A 599 -22.97 -0.38 21.83
C ALA A 599 -21.95 -0.73 22.93
N TRP A 600 -21.78 -2.02 23.23
CA TRP A 600 -20.77 -2.51 24.16
C TRP A 600 -19.34 -2.11 23.70
N TYR A 601 -19.01 -2.32 22.42
CA TYR A 601 -17.70 -1.96 21.88
C TYR A 601 -17.41 -0.47 21.99
N SER A 602 -18.44 0.38 21.85
CA SER A 602 -18.31 1.83 22.04
C SER A 602 -17.94 2.18 23.48
N ASN A 603 -18.54 1.49 24.46
CA ASN A 603 -18.21 1.65 25.87
C ASN A 603 -16.76 1.20 26.16
N VAL A 604 -16.36 0.02 25.67
CA VAL A 604 -14.98 -0.48 25.82
C VAL A 604 -13.98 0.49 25.21
N ALA A 605 -14.22 0.97 23.98
CA ALA A 605 -13.32 1.88 23.29
C ALA A 605 -13.19 3.26 23.98
N THR A 606 -14.21 3.70 24.72
CA THR A 606 -14.20 5.00 25.42
C THR A 606 -13.69 4.91 26.84
N THR A 607 -13.92 3.80 27.54
CA THR A 607 -13.57 3.61 28.95
C THR A 607 -12.28 2.82 29.15
N GLY A 608 -11.95 1.94 28.20
CA GLY A 608 -10.90 0.93 28.36
C GLY A 608 -11.29 -0.23 29.29
N CYS A 609 -12.53 -0.30 29.76
CA CYS A 609 -13.00 -1.32 30.69
C CYS A 609 -13.75 -2.44 29.96
N LEU A 610 -13.49 -3.70 30.34
CA LEU A 610 -14.26 -4.85 29.91
C LEU A 610 -15.37 -5.11 30.93
N GLU A 611 -16.63 -5.01 30.50
CA GLU A 611 -17.77 -5.45 31.29
C GLU A 611 -17.91 -6.98 31.17
N GLN A 612 -17.90 -7.68 32.31
CA GLN A 612 -18.01 -9.14 32.39
C GLN A 612 -19.39 -9.54 32.93
N GLU A 613 -19.96 -10.61 32.39
CA GLU A 613 -21.09 -11.31 33.02
C GLU A 613 -20.61 -12.63 33.64
N GLU A 614 -21.34 -13.13 34.64
CA GLU A 614 -20.99 -14.36 35.37
C GLU A 614 -20.84 -15.58 34.45
N GLU A 615 -21.59 -15.63 33.35
CA GLU A 615 -21.51 -16.69 32.34
C GLU A 615 -20.23 -16.64 31.48
N ASP A 616 -19.55 -15.49 31.42
CA ASP A 616 -18.30 -15.35 30.65
C ASP A 616 -17.12 -16.03 31.38
N GLU A 617 -17.20 -16.19 32.72
CA GLU A 617 -16.12 -16.72 33.55
C GLU A 617 -15.71 -18.16 33.20
N GLU A 618 -16.60 -18.97 32.61
CA GLU A 618 -16.27 -20.35 32.21
C GLU A 618 -15.22 -20.42 31.09
N TYR A 619 -15.05 -19.34 30.32
CA TYR A 619 -14.04 -19.23 29.26
C TYR A 619 -12.75 -18.55 29.76
N LEU A 620 -12.68 -18.23 31.06
CA LEU A 620 -11.50 -17.70 31.72
C LEU A 620 -10.55 -18.81 32.24
N VAL A 621 -10.76 -20.08 31.90
CA VAL A 621 -9.89 -21.19 32.33
C VAL A 621 -8.64 -21.35 31.46
#